data_AF-A0A962UKM1-F1
#
_entry.id   AF-A0A962UKM1-F1
#
_cell.length_a   1.000
_cell.length_b   1.000
_cell.length_c   1.000
_cell.angle_alpha   90.00
_cell.angle_beta   90.00
_cell.angle_gamma   90.00
#
_symmetry.space_group_name_H-M   'P 1'
#
loop_
_entity.id
_entity.type
_entity.pdbx_description
1 polymer ?
#
loop_
_entity_poly.entity_id
_entity_poly.type
_entity_poly.pdbx_seq_one_letter_code
_entity_poly.pdbx_strand_id
1 'polypeptide(L)'
;MLTWPHANSDWADRLDVVHPVFATIGSAITGHECLLSVCQSMPHAALVERLLCENGARTDRLLFAIADSNDTWARDHGPLTVLGDTGATLNDFHFNGWGGKFESVLDNAIPARLHRKGSFGTATIQPRDLVLEGGAVETDGAGTLLATRKTVMNANRNPGMNQPAIEGLLTEWLGFERFLWLDHGDISGDDTDGHIDTLARFADPGTILHATAPPGDRDHQALTKMARQLEGFTTRDGLPYRLLPLPFAGVHVDENGRRLPATYANFLIVNDAVLLPVYDVPQ
;
A
#
# COMPACT_ATOMS: atom_id res chain seq x y z
N MET A 1 -0.22 5.99 -8.84
CA MET A 1 -1.64 6.38 -8.82
C MET A 1 -1.97 6.85 -7.42
N LEU A 2 -2.76 7.92 -7.27
CA LEU A 2 -3.34 8.35 -6.00
C LEU A 2 -4.85 8.51 -6.16
N THR A 3 -5.62 8.25 -5.11
CA THR A 3 -7.05 8.59 -5.04
C THR A 3 -7.21 9.80 -4.14
N TRP A 4 -7.68 10.91 -4.69
CA TRP A 4 -7.60 12.20 -4.01
C TRP A 4 -8.73 12.37 -2.97
N PRO A 5 -8.43 12.87 -1.74
CA PRO A 5 -9.41 13.09 -0.68
C PRO A 5 -10.52 14.07 -1.10
N HIS A 6 -11.71 13.92 -0.54
CA HIS A 6 -12.86 14.73 -0.94
C HIS A 6 -13.95 14.85 0.12
N ALA A 7 -14.87 15.79 -0.07
CA ALA A 7 -15.92 16.14 0.89
C ALA A 7 -16.96 15.02 1.15
N ASN A 8 -17.02 13.99 0.30
CA ASN A 8 -17.91 12.83 0.49
C ASN A 8 -17.18 11.61 1.09
N SER A 9 -16.10 11.81 1.86
CA SER A 9 -15.32 10.77 2.54
C SER A 9 -15.10 11.15 4.00
N ASP A 10 -14.45 10.28 4.76
CA ASP A 10 -14.05 10.55 6.16
C ASP A 10 -13.11 11.77 6.29
N TRP A 11 -12.54 12.25 5.19
CA TRP A 11 -11.71 13.46 5.15
C TRP A 11 -12.50 14.77 5.12
N ALA A 12 -13.84 14.75 5.02
CA ALA A 12 -14.67 15.93 4.80
C ALA A 12 -14.35 17.10 5.75
N ASP A 13 -14.20 16.81 7.03
CA ASP A 13 -13.96 17.80 8.08
C ASP A 13 -12.47 18.18 8.25
N ARG A 14 -11.58 17.58 7.44
CA ARG A 14 -10.12 17.78 7.52
C ARG A 14 -9.45 18.07 6.18
N LEU A 15 -10.21 18.41 5.15
CA LEU A 15 -9.64 18.68 3.82
C LEU A 15 -8.61 19.82 3.82
N ASP A 16 -8.77 20.80 4.71
CA ASP A 16 -7.84 21.91 4.90
C ASP A 16 -6.44 21.45 5.34
N VAL A 17 -6.35 20.39 6.14
CA VAL A 17 -5.06 19.81 6.57
C VAL A 17 -4.57 18.66 5.68
N VAL A 18 -5.48 17.93 5.02
CA VAL A 18 -5.12 16.77 4.19
C VAL A 18 -4.70 17.19 2.77
N HIS A 19 -5.34 18.21 2.19
CA HIS A 19 -4.98 18.69 0.85
C HIS A 19 -3.50 19.11 0.73
N PRO A 20 -2.92 19.88 1.67
CA PRO A 20 -1.50 20.22 1.62
C PRO A 20 -0.57 18.99 1.65
N VAL A 21 -0.95 17.96 2.42
CA VAL A 21 -0.19 16.70 2.51
C VAL A 21 -0.21 15.96 1.17
N PHE A 22 -1.40 15.78 0.58
CA PHE A 22 -1.53 15.14 -0.75
C PHE A 22 -0.85 15.96 -1.86
N ALA A 23 -0.89 17.29 -1.80
CA ALA A 23 -0.17 18.15 -2.73
C ALA A 23 1.35 18.01 -2.60
N THR A 24 1.86 17.81 -1.38
CA THR A 24 3.28 17.53 -1.11
C THR A 24 3.70 16.18 -1.67
N ILE A 25 2.95 15.13 -1.38
CA ILE A 25 3.20 13.79 -1.91
C ILE A 25 3.14 13.81 -3.45
N GLY A 26 2.07 14.37 -4.02
CA GLY A 26 1.85 14.40 -5.45
C GLY A 26 2.91 15.21 -6.19
N SER A 27 3.28 16.39 -5.69
CA SER A 27 4.36 17.21 -6.26
C SER A 27 5.69 16.45 -6.23
N ALA A 28 6.04 15.83 -5.10
CA ALA A 28 7.25 15.02 -4.98
C ALA A 28 7.27 13.87 -6.00
N ILE A 29 6.15 13.15 -6.19
CA ILE A 29 6.04 12.09 -7.22
C ILE A 29 6.33 12.65 -8.62
N THR A 30 5.77 13.81 -8.97
CA THR A 30 5.99 14.40 -10.31
C THR A 30 7.44 14.82 -10.57
N GLY A 31 8.28 14.94 -9.55
CA GLY A 31 9.73 15.09 -9.69
C GLY A 31 10.39 13.89 -10.39
N HIS A 32 9.80 12.70 -10.27
CA HIS A 32 10.41 11.42 -10.65
C HIS A 32 9.60 10.61 -11.68
N GLU A 33 8.26 10.70 -11.68
CA GLU A 33 7.39 9.94 -12.59
C GLU A 33 6.04 10.66 -12.84
N CYS A 34 5.24 10.18 -13.80
CA CYS A 34 3.87 10.60 -13.98
C CYS A 34 2.99 10.24 -12.78
N LEU A 35 2.20 11.20 -12.32
CA LEU A 35 1.16 11.01 -11.31
C LEU A 35 -0.21 10.88 -12.00
N LEU A 36 -0.82 9.70 -11.90
CA LEU A 36 -2.25 9.53 -12.14
C LEU A 36 -3.05 9.82 -10.85
N SER A 37 -3.78 10.93 -10.82
CA SER A 37 -4.67 11.32 -9.73
C SER A 37 -6.13 11.01 -10.07
N VAL A 38 -6.78 10.20 -9.23
CA VAL A 38 -8.20 9.88 -9.33
C VAL A 38 -8.99 10.93 -8.57
N CYS A 39 -9.93 11.58 -9.25
CA CYS A 39 -10.76 12.66 -8.72
C CYS A 39 -12.25 12.37 -8.95
N GLN A 40 -13.11 12.85 -8.06
CA GLN A 40 -14.57 12.61 -8.16
C GLN A 40 -15.25 13.24 -9.38
N SER A 41 -14.70 14.33 -9.90
CA SER A 41 -15.32 15.09 -11.00
C SER A 41 -14.30 16.00 -11.69
N MET A 42 -14.66 16.55 -12.85
CA MET A 42 -13.82 17.52 -13.55
C MET A 42 -13.55 18.79 -12.72
N PRO A 43 -14.54 19.40 -12.03
CA PRO A 43 -14.27 20.49 -11.09
C PRO A 43 -13.32 20.10 -9.96
N HIS A 44 -13.45 18.89 -9.42
CA HIS A 44 -12.51 18.40 -8.41
C HIS A 44 -11.10 18.24 -8.99
N ALA A 45 -10.94 17.66 -10.18
CA ALA A 45 -9.64 17.56 -10.85
C ALA A 45 -8.99 18.93 -11.06
N ALA A 46 -9.75 19.97 -11.43
CA ALA A 46 -9.22 21.34 -11.56
C ALA A 46 -8.74 21.92 -10.22
N LEU A 47 -9.42 21.62 -9.11
CA LEU A 47 -8.94 21.97 -7.76
C LEU A 47 -7.63 21.25 -7.44
N VAL A 48 -7.57 19.93 -7.69
CA VAL A 48 -6.39 19.11 -7.44
C VAL A 48 -5.19 19.59 -8.25
N GLU A 49 -5.39 19.87 -9.54
CA GLU A 49 -4.37 20.43 -10.42
C GLU A 49 -3.82 21.74 -9.85
N ARG A 50 -4.70 22.65 -9.41
CA ARG A 50 -4.28 23.91 -8.79
C ARG A 50 -3.41 23.68 -7.55
N LEU A 51 -3.86 22.82 -6.63
CA LEU A 51 -3.14 22.50 -5.39
C LEU A 51 -1.75 21.89 -5.69
N LEU A 52 -1.68 20.99 -6.66
CA LEU A 52 -0.41 20.38 -7.10
C LEU A 52 0.52 21.43 -7.73
N CYS A 53 0.01 22.29 -8.61
CA CYS A 53 0.79 23.35 -9.24
C CYS A 53 1.32 24.37 -8.23
N GLU A 54 0.48 24.80 -7.28
CA GLU A 54 0.87 25.69 -6.18
C GLU A 54 2.00 25.09 -5.33
N ASN A 55 2.07 23.76 -5.26
CA ASN A 55 3.11 23.04 -4.54
C ASN A 55 4.29 22.57 -5.43
N GLY A 56 4.41 23.13 -6.64
CA GLY A 56 5.56 22.91 -7.53
C GLY A 56 5.52 21.64 -8.39
N ALA A 57 4.35 21.01 -8.54
CA ALA A 57 4.22 19.82 -9.37
C ALA A 57 4.53 20.09 -10.85
N ARG A 58 5.12 19.10 -11.52
CA ARG A 58 5.38 19.15 -12.95
C ARG A 58 4.12 18.82 -13.74
N THR A 59 3.52 19.84 -14.37
CA THR A 59 2.25 19.71 -15.11
C THR A 59 2.31 18.75 -16.29
N ASP A 60 3.47 18.61 -16.94
CA ASP A 60 3.71 17.64 -18.02
C ASP A 60 3.65 16.16 -17.54
N ARG A 61 3.61 15.94 -16.23
CA ARG A 61 3.54 14.64 -15.57
C ARG A 61 2.25 14.43 -14.78
N LEU A 62 1.29 15.34 -14.88
CA LEU A 62 -0.01 15.21 -14.23
C LEU A 62 -1.01 14.56 -15.18
N LEU A 63 -1.59 13.44 -14.72
CA LEU A 63 -2.68 12.75 -15.39
C LEU A 63 -3.86 12.69 -14.42
N PHE A 64 -5.07 12.91 -14.94
CA PHE A 64 -6.29 12.90 -14.14
C PHE A 64 -7.26 11.83 -14.66
N ALA A 65 -7.84 11.06 -13.74
CA ALA A 65 -8.93 10.16 -14.04
C ALA A 65 -10.13 10.48 -13.16
N ILE A 66 -11.34 10.37 -13.73
CA ILE A 66 -12.57 10.64 -12.99
C ILE A 66 -13.20 9.32 -12.51
N ALA A 67 -13.33 9.13 -11.21
CA ALA A 67 -14.09 8.05 -10.59
C ALA A 67 -14.56 8.46 -9.19
N ASP A 68 -15.71 7.95 -8.79
CA ASP A 68 -16.17 8.00 -7.41
C ASP A 68 -15.32 7.05 -6.56
N SER A 69 -15.10 7.42 -5.30
CA SER A 69 -14.30 6.68 -4.30
C SER A 69 -14.97 6.79 -2.93
N ASN A 70 -14.74 5.81 -2.08
CA ASN A 70 -15.06 5.86 -0.66
C ASN A 70 -13.92 6.52 0.12
N ASP A 71 -12.68 6.15 -0.18
CA ASP A 71 -11.48 6.67 0.49
C ASP A 71 -10.27 6.75 -0.46
N THR A 72 -9.09 7.04 0.10
CA THR A 72 -7.88 7.47 -0.61
C THR A 72 -6.84 6.36 -0.82
N TRP A 73 -7.10 5.16 -0.31
CA TRP A 73 -6.13 4.06 -0.17
C TRP A 73 -5.86 3.32 -1.49
N ALA A 74 -5.32 4.03 -2.48
CA ALA A 74 -4.99 3.51 -3.81
C ALA A 74 -4.00 2.33 -3.80
N ARG A 75 -3.25 2.14 -2.71
CA ARG A 75 -2.42 0.96 -2.45
C ARG A 75 -3.26 -0.31 -2.39
N ASP A 76 -4.43 -0.24 -1.77
CA ASP A 76 -5.23 -1.43 -1.43
C ASP A 76 -6.31 -1.73 -2.45
N HIS A 77 -6.94 -0.71 -3.05
CA HIS A 77 -7.92 -0.88 -4.12
C HIS A 77 -7.34 -0.78 -5.53
N GLY A 78 -6.07 -0.36 -5.67
CA GLY A 78 -5.41 -0.28 -6.97
C GLY A 78 -5.02 -1.66 -7.51
N PRO A 79 -4.86 -1.81 -8.83
CA PRO A 79 -4.50 -3.10 -9.40
C PRO A 79 -3.05 -3.48 -9.10
N LEU A 80 -2.79 -4.77 -8.88
CA LEU A 80 -1.44 -5.31 -8.83
C LEU A 80 -0.93 -5.58 -10.25
N THR A 81 0.18 -4.95 -10.61
CA THR A 81 0.69 -4.99 -11.98
C THR A 81 1.78 -6.03 -12.15
N VAL A 82 1.62 -6.91 -13.14
CA VAL A 82 2.68 -7.82 -13.62
C VAL A 82 3.19 -7.31 -14.95
N LEU A 83 4.51 -7.22 -15.10
CA LEU A 83 5.16 -6.91 -16.36
C LEU A 83 5.59 -8.21 -17.04
N GLY A 84 5.10 -8.43 -18.26
CA GLY A 84 5.49 -9.56 -19.09
C GLY A 84 5.95 -9.14 -20.49
N ASP A 85 6.31 -10.10 -21.32
CA ASP A 85 6.84 -9.87 -22.68
C ASP A 85 5.86 -9.12 -23.59
N THR A 86 4.56 -9.24 -23.33
CA THR A 86 3.48 -8.60 -24.11
C THR A 86 3.02 -7.27 -23.51
N GLY A 87 3.63 -6.81 -22.42
CA GLY A 87 3.31 -5.57 -21.72
C GLY A 87 2.78 -5.78 -20.30
N ALA A 88 2.16 -4.74 -19.76
CA ALA A 88 1.62 -4.73 -18.41
C ALA A 88 0.24 -5.41 -18.33
N THR A 89 0.07 -6.28 -17.33
CA THR A 89 -1.21 -6.86 -16.93
C THR A 89 -1.58 -6.35 -15.54
N LEU A 90 -2.73 -5.69 -15.45
CA LEU A 90 -3.34 -5.20 -14.23
C LEU A 90 -4.21 -6.31 -13.64
N ASN A 91 -3.82 -6.85 -12.50
CA ASN A 91 -4.63 -7.81 -11.75
C ASN A 91 -5.55 -7.02 -10.82
N ASP A 92 -6.83 -7.00 -11.17
CA ASP A 92 -7.90 -6.28 -10.46
C ASP A 92 -8.50 -7.21 -9.42
N PHE A 93 -7.89 -7.23 -8.23
CA PHE A 93 -8.35 -8.01 -7.09
C PHE A 93 -9.54 -7.33 -6.41
N HIS A 94 -10.38 -8.13 -5.76
CA HIS A 94 -11.49 -7.57 -5.02
C HIS A 94 -10.99 -6.83 -3.77
N PHE A 95 -11.38 -5.57 -3.60
CA PHE A 95 -11.24 -4.83 -2.36
C PHE A 95 -12.57 -4.81 -1.61
N ASN A 96 -12.55 -5.18 -0.32
CA ASN A 96 -13.76 -5.28 0.50
C ASN A 96 -13.72 -4.43 1.78
N GLY A 97 -12.86 -3.40 1.83
CA GLY A 97 -12.75 -2.53 3.01
C GLY A 97 -12.14 -3.27 4.20
N TRP A 98 -11.01 -3.93 3.99
CA TRP A 98 -10.24 -4.69 4.98
C TRP A 98 -11.09 -5.68 5.79
N GLY A 99 -11.85 -6.52 5.10
CA GLY A 99 -12.71 -7.53 5.69
C GLY A 99 -14.10 -7.01 6.07
N GLY A 100 -14.64 -6.06 5.30
CA GLY A 100 -15.97 -5.50 5.51
C GLY A 100 -16.05 -4.52 6.69
N LYS A 101 -14.92 -3.96 7.12
CA LYS A 101 -14.88 -2.95 8.20
C LYS A 101 -15.39 -1.59 7.73
N PHE A 102 -15.21 -1.30 6.45
CA PHE A 102 -15.57 -0.01 5.84
C PHE A 102 -16.30 -0.22 4.50
N GLU A 103 -17.11 0.77 4.13
CA GLU A 103 -17.74 0.83 2.82
C GLU A 103 -16.66 0.96 1.73
N SER A 104 -16.77 0.16 0.67
CA SER A 104 -15.70 -0.01 -0.32
C SER A 104 -16.21 -0.26 -1.75
N VAL A 105 -17.52 -0.19 -1.97
CA VAL A 105 -18.13 -0.44 -3.29
C VAL A 105 -17.57 0.49 -4.37
N LEU A 106 -17.31 1.75 -4.05
CA LEU A 106 -16.77 2.73 -5.00
C LEU A 106 -15.29 2.47 -5.25
N ASP A 107 -14.51 2.22 -4.19
CA ASP A 107 -13.08 1.93 -4.27
C ASP A 107 -12.79 0.70 -5.12
N ASN A 108 -13.51 -0.39 -4.87
CA ASN A 108 -13.39 -1.64 -5.63
C ASN A 108 -13.73 -1.48 -7.12
N ALA A 109 -14.51 -0.47 -7.50
CA ALA A 109 -14.87 -0.22 -8.90
C ALA A 109 -13.81 0.62 -9.65
N ILE A 110 -12.84 1.23 -8.95
CA ILE A 110 -11.88 2.17 -9.53
C ILE A 110 -11.05 1.51 -10.66
N PRO A 111 -10.35 0.38 -10.47
CA PRO A 111 -9.45 -0.14 -11.50
C PRO A 111 -10.19 -0.45 -12.81
N ALA A 112 -11.29 -1.19 -12.76
CA ALA A 112 -12.12 -1.48 -13.91
C ALA A 112 -12.66 -0.21 -14.61
N ARG A 113 -13.06 0.81 -13.84
CA ARG A 113 -13.58 2.07 -14.40
C ARG A 113 -12.48 2.88 -15.09
N LEU A 114 -11.30 2.96 -14.50
CA LEU A 114 -10.14 3.65 -15.06
C LEU A 114 -9.65 2.95 -16.34
N HIS A 115 -9.58 1.62 -16.34
CA HIS A 115 -9.19 0.84 -17.51
C HIS A 115 -10.18 1.06 -18.68
N ARG A 116 -11.49 1.00 -18.44
CA ARG A 116 -12.51 1.28 -19.49
C ARG A 116 -12.38 2.68 -20.09
N LYS A 117 -11.86 3.64 -19.32
CA LYS A 117 -11.59 5.01 -19.77
C LYS A 117 -10.23 5.19 -20.44
N GLY A 118 -9.44 4.13 -20.57
CA GLY A 118 -8.09 4.17 -21.18
C GLY A 118 -7.02 4.79 -20.28
N SER A 119 -7.28 4.92 -18.97
CA SER A 119 -6.37 5.62 -18.05
C SER A 119 -5.02 4.90 -17.85
N PHE A 120 -4.97 3.60 -18.19
CA PHE A 120 -3.78 2.76 -18.08
C PHE A 120 -3.10 2.47 -19.43
N GLY A 121 -3.43 3.26 -20.48
CA GLY A 121 -2.84 3.09 -21.80
C GLY A 121 -3.15 1.73 -22.41
N THR A 122 -2.11 0.97 -22.78
CA THR A 122 -2.23 -0.35 -23.43
C THR A 122 -2.21 -1.52 -22.45
N ALA A 123 -2.15 -1.26 -21.14
CA ALA A 123 -2.17 -2.34 -20.16
C ALA A 123 -3.48 -3.11 -20.24
N THR A 124 -3.40 -4.44 -20.17
CA THR A 124 -4.60 -5.29 -20.08
C THR A 124 -5.06 -5.37 -18.63
N ILE A 125 -6.35 -5.62 -18.39
CA ILE A 125 -6.88 -5.86 -17.04
C ILE A 125 -7.46 -7.27 -16.93
N GLN A 126 -7.21 -7.92 -15.81
CA GLN A 126 -7.73 -9.24 -15.45
C GLN A 126 -8.41 -9.15 -14.08
N PRO A 127 -9.75 -9.27 -14.00
CA PRO A 127 -10.44 -9.36 -12.72
C PRO A 127 -10.08 -10.67 -12.02
N ARG A 128 -9.79 -10.60 -10.72
CA ARG A 128 -9.41 -11.75 -9.89
C ARG A 128 -10.46 -11.97 -8.81
N ASP A 129 -10.99 -13.19 -8.77
CA ASP A 129 -11.96 -13.62 -7.75
C ASP A 129 -11.21 -14.03 -6.47
N LEU A 130 -10.54 -13.05 -5.87
CA LEU A 130 -9.80 -13.16 -4.62
C LEU A 130 -9.78 -11.78 -3.98
N VAL A 131 -10.09 -11.71 -2.69
CA VAL A 131 -9.90 -10.49 -1.91
C VAL A 131 -8.42 -10.38 -1.54
N LEU A 132 -7.77 -9.33 -2.03
CA LEU A 132 -6.35 -9.09 -1.77
C LEU A 132 -6.03 -7.60 -1.92
N GLU A 133 -5.52 -7.01 -0.86
CA GLU A 133 -5.03 -5.64 -0.86
C GLU A 133 -3.56 -5.56 -1.26
N GLY A 134 -3.19 -4.53 -2.01
CA GLY A 134 -1.79 -4.34 -2.39
C GLY A 134 -0.86 -4.04 -1.21
N GLY A 135 -1.33 -3.49 -0.09
CA GLY A 135 -0.53 -3.33 1.13
C GLY A 135 -0.32 -4.62 1.92
N ALA A 136 -1.10 -5.67 1.63
CA ALA A 136 -0.99 -6.98 2.28
C ALA A 136 0.10 -7.87 1.67
N VAL A 137 0.71 -7.47 0.56
CA VAL A 137 1.75 -8.21 -0.15
C VAL A 137 2.97 -7.35 -0.45
N GLU A 138 4.14 -7.95 -0.31
CA GLU A 138 5.43 -7.36 -0.72
C GLU A 138 6.20 -8.33 -1.59
N THR A 139 7.05 -7.80 -2.49
CA THR A 139 7.81 -8.65 -3.41
C THR A 139 9.22 -8.12 -3.67
N ASP A 140 10.16 -9.04 -3.84
CA ASP A 140 11.52 -8.77 -4.29
C ASP A 140 11.62 -8.53 -5.81
N GLY A 141 10.52 -8.72 -6.56
CA GLY A 141 10.51 -8.68 -8.02
C GLY A 141 11.19 -9.89 -8.68
N ALA A 142 11.61 -10.89 -7.90
CA ALA A 142 12.32 -12.09 -8.33
C ALA A 142 11.56 -13.38 -7.96
N GLY A 143 10.23 -13.28 -7.81
CA GLY A 143 9.33 -14.40 -7.55
C GLY A 143 9.12 -14.71 -6.07
N THR A 144 9.62 -13.90 -5.14
CA THR A 144 9.32 -14.05 -3.70
C THR A 144 8.20 -13.10 -3.29
N LEU A 145 7.22 -13.64 -2.56
CA LEU A 145 6.23 -12.88 -1.79
C LEU A 145 6.63 -12.86 -0.32
N LEU A 146 6.52 -11.69 0.31
CA LEU A 146 6.52 -11.52 1.76
C LEU A 146 5.15 -11.00 2.18
N ALA A 147 4.51 -11.68 3.14
CA ALA A 147 3.20 -11.26 3.66
C ALA A 147 3.00 -11.72 5.09
N THR A 148 2.07 -11.07 5.78
CA THR A 148 1.56 -11.54 7.07
C THR A 148 0.45 -12.56 6.86
N ARG A 149 0.58 -13.73 7.49
CA ARG A 149 -0.39 -14.82 7.35
C ARG A 149 -1.77 -14.40 7.81
N LYS A 150 -1.84 -13.68 8.94
CA LYS A 150 -3.10 -13.30 9.57
C LYS A 150 -3.96 -12.36 8.72
N THR A 151 -3.36 -11.58 7.81
CA THR A 151 -4.07 -10.70 6.88
C THR A 151 -4.61 -11.50 5.71
N VAL A 152 -3.72 -12.14 4.94
CA VAL A 152 -4.11 -12.82 3.68
C VAL A 152 -4.98 -14.04 3.94
N MET A 153 -4.78 -14.74 5.06
CA MET A 153 -5.59 -15.90 5.49
C MET A 153 -6.80 -15.50 6.36
N ASN A 154 -7.07 -14.21 6.53
CA ASN A 154 -8.22 -13.78 7.32
C ASN A 154 -9.52 -14.30 6.67
N ALA A 155 -10.37 -14.95 7.46
CA ALA A 155 -11.65 -15.49 6.98
C ALA A 155 -12.58 -14.40 6.41
N ASN A 156 -12.44 -13.14 6.83
CA ASN A 156 -13.18 -12.01 6.29
C ASN A 156 -12.67 -11.54 4.91
N ARG A 157 -11.52 -12.05 4.44
CA ARG A 157 -11.02 -11.84 3.08
C ARG A 157 -11.56 -12.93 2.17
N ASN A 158 -11.16 -14.17 2.43
CA ASN A 158 -11.42 -15.29 1.53
C ASN A 158 -12.00 -16.49 2.31
N PRO A 159 -13.30 -16.47 2.65
CA PRO A 159 -13.93 -17.53 3.44
C PRO A 159 -13.73 -18.92 2.82
N GLY A 160 -13.23 -19.87 3.62
CA GLY A 160 -13.05 -21.26 3.18
C GLY A 160 -11.82 -21.54 2.33
N MET A 161 -11.04 -20.51 1.96
CA MET A 161 -9.74 -20.70 1.31
C MET A 161 -8.65 -21.02 2.33
N ASN A 162 -7.74 -21.90 1.95
CA ASN A 162 -6.55 -22.21 2.73
C ASN A 162 -5.28 -21.69 2.03
N GLN A 163 -4.16 -21.72 2.75
CA GLN A 163 -2.89 -21.22 2.26
C GLN A 163 -2.46 -21.86 0.92
N PRO A 164 -2.44 -23.20 0.74
CA PRO A 164 -2.07 -23.78 -0.55
C PRO A 164 -2.94 -23.33 -1.72
N ALA A 165 -4.25 -23.13 -1.50
CA ALA A 165 -5.15 -22.63 -2.53
C ALA A 165 -4.81 -21.18 -2.92
N ILE A 166 -4.58 -20.31 -1.94
CA ILE A 166 -4.18 -18.91 -2.18
C ILE A 166 -2.81 -18.85 -2.86
N GLU A 167 -1.81 -19.60 -2.37
CA GLU A 167 -0.48 -19.70 -2.99
C GLU A 167 -0.56 -20.15 -4.46
N GLY A 168 -1.43 -21.11 -4.77
CA GLY A 168 -1.66 -21.55 -6.14
C GLY A 168 -2.17 -20.44 -7.07
N LEU A 169 -3.16 -19.66 -6.62
CA LEU A 169 -3.70 -18.53 -7.39
C LEU A 169 -2.67 -17.40 -7.55
N LEU A 170 -1.94 -17.07 -6.48
CA LEU A 170 -0.92 -16.03 -6.53
C LEU A 170 0.28 -16.45 -7.40
N THR A 171 0.63 -17.73 -7.41
CA THR A 171 1.59 -18.30 -8.37
C THR A 171 1.11 -18.09 -9.80
N GLU A 172 -0.13 -18.48 -10.10
CA GLU A 172 -0.70 -18.41 -11.45
C GLU A 172 -0.83 -16.96 -11.95
N TRP A 173 -1.29 -16.04 -11.10
CA TRP A 173 -1.68 -14.70 -11.54
C TRP A 173 -0.57 -13.66 -11.39
N LEU A 174 0.31 -13.83 -10.40
CA LEU A 174 1.38 -12.87 -10.08
C LEU A 174 2.78 -13.43 -10.30
N GLY A 175 2.94 -14.73 -10.57
CA GLY A 175 4.23 -15.34 -10.86
C GLY A 175 5.10 -15.56 -9.62
N PHE A 176 4.51 -15.58 -8.42
CA PHE A 176 5.27 -15.91 -7.21
C PHE A 176 5.60 -17.41 -7.16
N GLU A 177 6.83 -17.72 -6.77
CA GLU A 177 7.35 -19.09 -6.62
C GLU A 177 7.73 -19.41 -5.18
N ARG A 178 7.96 -18.37 -4.36
CA ARG A 178 8.42 -18.49 -2.97
C ARG A 178 7.55 -17.62 -2.08
N PHE A 179 7.11 -18.18 -0.96
CA PHE A 179 6.21 -17.51 -0.02
C PHE A 179 6.85 -17.42 1.36
N LEU A 180 7.12 -16.20 1.80
CA LEU A 180 7.61 -15.88 3.14
C LEU A 180 6.45 -15.36 3.97
N TRP A 181 6.01 -16.18 4.92
CA TRP A 181 4.85 -15.87 5.76
C TRP A 181 5.29 -15.46 7.16
N LEU A 182 4.97 -14.23 7.55
CA LEU A 182 5.10 -13.78 8.93
C LEU A 182 3.84 -14.13 9.74
N ASP A 183 4.04 -14.72 10.91
CA ASP A 183 2.99 -15.04 11.88
C ASP A 183 2.96 -14.02 13.04
N HIS A 184 3.91 -13.10 13.04
CA HIS A 184 4.11 -12.08 14.07
C HIS A 184 4.33 -10.71 13.44
N GLY A 185 4.05 -9.66 14.23
CA GLY A 185 4.16 -8.26 13.82
C GLY A 185 2.80 -7.60 13.85
N ASP A 186 2.67 -6.56 14.65
CA ASP A 186 1.47 -5.77 14.84
C ASP A 186 1.89 -4.35 15.19
N ILE A 187 1.14 -3.36 14.69
CA ILE A 187 1.25 -1.97 15.09
C ILE A 187 -0.10 -1.56 15.66
N SER A 188 -0.10 -0.99 16.84
CA SER A 188 -1.34 -0.55 17.49
C SER A 188 -2.03 0.55 16.69
N GLY A 189 -3.34 0.44 16.52
CA GLY A 189 -4.15 1.40 15.77
C GLY A 189 -4.32 1.07 14.30
N ASP A 190 -3.64 0.03 13.80
CA ASP A 190 -3.83 -0.49 12.46
C ASP A 190 -5.20 -1.18 12.31
N ASP A 191 -5.93 -0.81 11.25
CA ASP A 191 -7.23 -1.39 10.91
C ASP A 191 -7.13 -2.39 9.74
N THR A 192 -5.93 -2.66 9.23
CA THR A 192 -5.72 -3.49 8.03
C THR A 192 -5.54 -4.98 8.33
N ASP A 193 -5.56 -5.36 9.62
CA ASP A 193 -5.19 -6.70 10.12
C ASP A 193 -3.70 -7.01 9.96
N GLY A 194 -2.83 -6.01 10.01
CA GLY A 194 -1.37 -6.12 9.99
C GLY A 194 -0.80 -6.26 8.58
N HIS A 195 -1.14 -5.34 7.68
CA HIS A 195 -0.52 -5.23 6.37
C HIS A 195 1.02 -5.23 6.45
N ILE A 196 1.64 -5.94 5.51
CA ILE A 196 3.08 -6.14 5.48
C ILE A 196 3.85 -4.85 5.18
N ASP A 197 3.26 -3.94 4.40
CA ASP A 197 3.85 -2.64 4.05
C ASP A 197 4.07 -1.71 5.26
N THR A 198 3.35 -1.92 6.36
CA THR A 198 3.55 -1.21 7.63
C THR A 198 4.62 -1.84 8.52
N LEU A 199 4.99 -3.09 8.23
CA LEU A 199 5.77 -3.96 9.13
C LEU A 199 7.16 -4.27 8.60
N ALA A 200 7.27 -4.81 7.39
CA ALA A 200 8.54 -5.25 6.82
C ALA A 200 8.49 -5.23 5.29
N ARG A 201 9.49 -4.63 4.64
CA ARG A 201 9.50 -4.44 3.18
C ARG A 201 10.86 -4.69 2.59
N PHE A 202 10.90 -5.18 1.36
CA PHE A 202 12.15 -5.29 0.62
C PHE A 202 12.69 -3.89 0.27
N ALA A 203 13.96 -3.64 0.56
CA ALA A 203 14.70 -2.53 -0.05
C ALA A 203 15.34 -2.95 -1.37
N ASP A 204 15.75 -4.21 -1.44
CA ASP A 204 16.30 -4.91 -2.59
C ASP A 204 16.09 -6.44 -2.38
N PRO A 205 16.38 -7.31 -3.37
CA PRO A 205 16.14 -8.75 -3.24
C PRO A 205 16.88 -9.46 -2.11
N GLY A 206 17.88 -8.84 -1.48
CA GLY A 206 18.66 -9.37 -0.36
C GLY A 206 18.47 -8.63 0.96
N THR A 207 17.69 -7.54 1.00
CA THR A 207 17.58 -6.65 2.16
C THR A 207 16.12 -6.40 2.54
N ILE A 208 15.79 -6.61 3.82
CA ILE A 208 14.48 -6.31 4.40
C ILE A 208 14.61 -5.19 5.43
N LEU A 209 13.86 -4.11 5.24
CA LEU A 209 13.64 -3.07 6.25
C LEU A 209 12.47 -3.48 7.12
N HIS A 210 12.55 -3.30 8.44
CA HIS A 210 11.45 -3.68 9.33
C HIS A 210 11.20 -2.69 10.48
N ALA A 211 9.94 -2.54 10.86
CA ALA A 211 9.53 -1.69 11.98
C ALA A 211 10.06 -2.21 13.31
N THR A 212 10.34 -1.28 14.23
CA THR A 212 10.76 -1.57 15.61
C THR A 212 10.04 -0.68 16.62
N ALA A 213 10.01 -1.11 17.88
CA ALA A 213 9.54 -0.30 19.00
C ALA A 213 10.42 -0.54 20.24
N PRO A 214 10.62 0.46 21.11
CA PRO A 214 11.49 0.34 22.27
C PRO A 214 10.86 -0.55 23.37
N PRO A 215 11.66 -1.15 24.27
CA PRO A 215 11.13 -1.83 25.44
C PRO A 215 10.19 -0.94 26.24
N GLY A 216 9.03 -1.49 26.62
CA GLY A 216 7.97 -0.76 27.33
C GLY A 216 6.87 -0.21 26.42
N ASP A 217 7.09 -0.12 25.10
CA ASP A 217 6.01 0.15 24.15
C ASP A 217 5.11 -1.09 23.98
N ARG A 218 3.82 -0.85 23.78
CA ARG A 218 2.81 -1.90 23.53
C ARG A 218 3.14 -2.81 22.34
N ASP A 219 3.80 -2.28 21.31
CA ASP A 219 4.07 -3.00 20.06
C ASP A 219 5.42 -3.75 20.12
N HIS A 220 6.24 -3.49 21.14
CA HIS A 220 7.60 -4.04 21.29
C HIS A 220 7.64 -5.57 21.18
N GLN A 221 6.74 -6.26 21.88
CA GLN A 221 6.75 -7.72 21.90
C GLN A 221 6.41 -8.31 20.53
N ALA A 222 5.41 -7.76 19.84
CA ALA A 222 4.98 -8.25 18.54
C ALA A 222 6.07 -8.01 17.48
N LEU A 223 6.66 -6.81 17.44
CA LEU A 223 7.71 -6.45 16.49
C LEU A 223 9.03 -7.20 16.77
N THR A 224 9.36 -7.47 18.04
CA THR A 224 10.54 -8.29 18.38
C THR A 224 10.37 -9.74 17.92
N LYS A 225 9.17 -10.32 18.06
CA LYS A 225 8.88 -11.67 17.54
C LYS A 225 8.95 -11.72 16.02
N MET A 226 8.43 -10.69 15.35
CA MET A 226 8.54 -10.55 13.89
C MET A 226 10.00 -10.49 13.44
N ALA A 227 10.83 -9.64 14.07
CA ALA A 227 12.24 -9.53 13.74
C ALA A 227 12.97 -10.88 13.86
N ARG A 228 12.69 -11.65 14.94
CA ARG A 228 13.23 -13.01 15.10
C ARG A 228 12.75 -13.99 14.03
N GLN A 229 11.52 -13.83 13.54
CA GLN A 229 11.02 -14.66 12.44
C GLN A 229 11.72 -14.33 11.13
N LEU A 230 11.95 -13.03 10.85
CA LEU A 230 12.71 -12.56 9.69
C LEU A 230 14.15 -13.11 9.67
N GLU A 231 14.80 -13.24 10.83
CA GLU A 231 16.15 -13.85 10.94
C GLU A 231 16.20 -15.30 10.43
N GLY A 232 15.07 -16.01 10.47
CA GLY A 232 14.94 -17.38 9.96
C GLY A 232 14.67 -17.47 8.45
N PHE A 233 14.38 -16.35 7.78
CA PHE A 233 14.15 -16.34 6.34
C PHE A 233 15.46 -16.28 5.55
N THR A 234 15.42 -16.85 4.34
CA THR A 234 16.54 -16.87 3.43
C THR A 234 16.15 -16.38 2.03
N THR A 235 17.10 -15.79 1.34
CA THR A 235 17.02 -15.42 -0.07
C THR A 235 16.83 -16.67 -0.94
N ARG A 236 16.57 -16.49 -2.24
CA ARG A 236 16.43 -17.60 -3.18
C ARG A 236 17.66 -18.52 -3.21
N ASP A 237 18.84 -17.95 -3.00
CA ASP A 237 20.13 -18.68 -2.98
C ASP A 237 20.46 -19.29 -1.61
N GLY A 238 19.53 -19.23 -0.65
CA GLY A 238 19.69 -19.81 0.69
C GLY A 238 20.55 -18.97 1.64
N LEU A 239 20.87 -17.72 1.29
CA LEU A 239 21.58 -16.80 2.18
C LEU A 239 20.62 -16.12 3.15
N PRO A 240 21.04 -15.73 4.37
CA PRO A 240 20.19 -14.91 5.24
C PRO A 240 19.93 -13.54 4.60
N TYR A 241 18.73 -12.99 4.82
CA TYR A 241 18.46 -11.60 4.44
C TYR A 241 19.28 -10.63 5.30
N ARG A 242 19.72 -9.52 4.70
CA ARG A 242 20.19 -8.36 5.46
C ARG A 242 18.98 -7.67 6.08
N LEU A 243 18.88 -7.72 7.41
CA LEU A 243 17.80 -7.04 8.13
C LEU A 243 18.27 -5.67 8.59
N LEU A 244 17.50 -4.64 8.26
CA LEU A 244 17.75 -3.26 8.71
C LEU A 244 16.57 -2.76 9.54
N PRO A 245 16.75 -2.57 10.86
CA PRO A 245 15.69 -2.05 11.70
C PRO A 245 15.46 -0.57 11.37
N LEU A 246 14.20 -0.21 11.18
CA LEU A 246 13.76 1.17 11.06
C LEU A 246 13.58 1.77 12.47
N PRO A 247 13.87 3.07 12.65
CA PRO A 247 13.69 3.73 13.94
C PRO A 247 12.22 3.71 14.38
N PHE A 248 11.99 3.87 15.69
CA PHE A 248 10.63 3.98 16.22
C PHE A 248 10.01 5.32 15.81
N ALA A 249 8.80 5.30 15.24
CA ALA A 249 8.11 6.49 14.77
C ALA A 249 7.49 7.35 15.90
N GLY A 250 7.60 6.91 17.16
CA GLY A 250 6.96 7.55 18.30
C GLY A 250 5.52 7.06 18.52
N VAL A 251 4.90 7.54 19.59
CA VAL A 251 3.48 7.28 19.90
C VAL A 251 2.66 8.48 19.46
N HIS A 252 1.77 8.25 18.51
CA HIS A 252 0.83 9.25 17.99
C HIS A 252 -0.59 8.85 18.34
N VAL A 253 -1.43 9.81 18.69
CA VAL A 253 -2.84 9.58 19.04
C VAL A 253 -3.74 10.57 18.32
N ASP A 254 -4.96 10.15 18.01
CA ASP A 254 -6.00 11.04 17.53
C ASP A 254 -6.62 11.87 18.66
N GLU A 255 -7.61 12.71 18.32
CA GLU A 255 -8.35 13.56 19.26
C GLU A 255 -9.12 12.78 20.32
N ASN A 256 -9.40 11.50 20.08
CA ASN A 256 -10.08 10.60 21.01
C ASN A 256 -9.10 9.77 21.86
N GLY A 257 -7.79 9.98 21.69
CA GLY A 257 -6.75 9.22 22.38
C GLY A 257 -6.50 7.82 21.80
N ARG A 258 -7.06 7.50 20.63
CA ARG A 258 -6.76 6.26 19.91
C ARG A 258 -5.36 6.38 19.31
N ARG A 259 -4.51 5.37 19.53
CA ARG A 259 -3.18 5.29 18.90
C ARG A 259 -3.29 5.18 17.38
N LEU A 260 -2.45 5.92 16.68
CA LEU A 260 -2.33 5.89 15.21
C LEU A 260 -1.15 4.98 14.80
N PRO A 261 -1.27 4.22 13.69
CA PRO A 261 -0.26 3.25 13.27
C PRO A 261 0.92 3.89 12.51
N ALA A 262 1.62 4.82 13.15
CA ALA A 262 2.78 5.50 12.56
C ALA A 262 3.97 4.53 12.37
N THR A 263 4.56 4.51 11.18
CA THR A 263 5.71 3.64 10.84
C THR A 263 6.50 4.19 9.66
N TYR A 264 7.83 4.14 9.77
CA TYR A 264 8.71 4.47 8.65
C TYR A 264 8.74 3.40 7.55
N ALA A 265 8.17 2.22 7.79
CA ALA A 265 8.10 1.16 6.78
C ALA A 265 7.18 1.53 5.60
N ASN A 266 6.22 2.44 5.82
CA ASN A 266 5.24 2.83 4.81
C ASN A 266 5.77 3.90 3.82
N PHE A 267 7.00 3.71 3.33
CA PHE A 267 7.64 4.58 2.35
C PHE A 267 7.16 4.29 0.91
N LEU A 268 7.49 5.16 -0.04
CA LEU A 268 7.26 4.92 -1.47
C LEU A 268 8.58 4.99 -2.22
N ILE A 269 8.97 3.91 -2.90
CA ILE A 269 10.05 3.93 -3.89
C ILE A 269 9.46 4.48 -5.18
N VAL A 270 10.05 5.54 -5.72
CA VAL A 270 9.68 6.14 -7.00
C VAL A 270 10.95 6.38 -7.81
N ASN A 271 11.27 5.44 -8.71
CA ASN A 271 12.48 5.45 -9.53
C ASN A 271 13.75 5.73 -8.72
N ASP A 272 14.31 6.93 -8.86
CA ASP A 272 15.56 7.39 -8.26
C ASP A 272 15.38 8.03 -6.87
N ALA A 273 14.17 8.01 -6.30
CA ALA A 273 13.88 8.57 -4.98
C ALA A 273 13.05 7.65 -4.08
N VAL A 274 13.11 7.96 -2.78
CA VAL A 274 12.26 7.36 -1.74
C VAL A 274 11.52 8.48 -1.02
N LEU A 275 10.19 8.41 -1.00
CA LEU A 275 9.34 9.30 -0.22
C LEU A 275 9.06 8.60 1.11
N LEU A 276 9.61 9.16 2.19
CA LEU A 276 9.50 8.61 3.54
C LEU A 276 8.44 9.40 4.33
N PRO A 277 7.51 8.73 5.05
CA PRO A 277 6.64 9.44 5.99
C PRO A 277 7.47 9.99 7.15
N VAL A 278 7.14 11.20 7.58
CA VAL A 278 7.77 11.86 8.74
C VAL A 278 6.71 12.21 9.77
N TYR A 279 7.08 12.14 11.04
CA TYR A 279 6.15 12.22 12.17
C TYR A 279 6.59 13.23 13.24
N ASP A 280 7.38 14.24 12.85
CA ASP A 280 7.91 15.28 13.75
C ASP A 280 8.59 14.75 15.03
N VAL A 281 9.23 13.58 14.92
CA VAL A 281 10.08 13.02 15.97
C VAL A 281 11.56 13.22 15.64
N PRO A 282 12.45 13.43 16.64
CA PRO A 282 13.89 13.50 16.40
C PRO A 282 14.42 12.24 15.71
N GLN A 283 15.26 12.43 14.69
CA GLN A 283 15.89 11.36 13.91
C GLN A 283 17.33 11.09 14.37
#